data_AF-A0AAC8UVQ8-F1
#
_entry.id   AF-A0AAC8UVQ8-F1
#
_cell.length_a   1.000
_cell.length_b   1.000
_cell.length_c   1.000
_cell.angle_alpha   90.00
_cell.angle_beta   90.00
_cell.angle_gamma   90.00
#
_symmetry.space_group_name_H-M   'P 1'
#
loop_
_entity.id
_entity.type
_entity.pdbx_description
1 polymer ?
#
loop_
_entity_poly.entity_id
_entity_poly.type
_entity_poly.pdbx_seq_one_letter_code
_entity_poly.pdbx_strand_id
1 'polypeptide(L)'
;MIAMSKDTTLTIRLNKNVKSKAAKVASGMGLDLSTAVNMFLVEISKTNKLPFTPTGPEFPDIWNDNPQDIADFNKSIGLTDDGRNYGKENTN
;
A
#
# COMPACT_ATOMS: atom_id res chain seq x y z
N MET A 1 -4.65 -24.00 -38.97
CA MET A 1 -3.80 -23.51 -37.86
C MET A 1 -4.64 -23.67 -36.59
N ILE A 2 -4.31 -24.62 -35.72
CA ILE A 2 -5.01 -24.76 -34.43
C ILE A 2 -4.39 -23.71 -33.51
N ALA A 3 -5.16 -22.70 -33.10
CA ALA A 3 -4.72 -21.79 -32.06
C ALA A 3 -4.57 -22.59 -30.77
N MET A 4 -3.34 -22.75 -30.28
CA MET A 4 -3.08 -23.29 -28.94
C MET A 4 -3.72 -22.33 -27.94
N SER A 5 -4.62 -22.81 -27.08
CA SER A 5 -5.07 -21.99 -25.96
C SER A 5 -3.85 -21.73 -25.08
N LYS A 6 -3.59 -20.45 -24.77
CA LYS A 6 -2.43 -20.04 -23.96
C LYS A 6 -2.74 -20.18 -22.47
N ASP A 7 -3.50 -21.23 -22.14
CA ASP A 7 -3.96 -21.48 -20.79
C ASP A 7 -2.82 -22.06 -19.98
N THR A 8 -2.70 -21.61 -18.74
CA THR A 8 -1.73 -22.11 -17.78
C THR A 8 -2.42 -22.40 -16.46
N THR A 9 -1.80 -23.22 -15.63
CA THR A 9 -2.35 -23.61 -14.32
C THR A 9 -1.60 -22.91 -13.20
N LEU A 10 -2.37 -22.34 -12.26
CA LEU A 10 -1.84 -21.77 -11.02
C LEU A 10 -2.24 -22.67 -9.84
N THR A 11 -1.25 -23.21 -9.12
CA THR A 11 -1.48 -23.95 -7.88
C THR A 11 -1.23 -23.05 -6.67
N ILE A 12 -2.25 -22.86 -5.83
CA ILE A 12 -2.20 -21.98 -4.65
C ILE A 12 -2.31 -22.82 -3.39
N ARG A 13 -1.37 -22.64 -2.45
CA ARG A 13 -1.48 -23.17 -1.08
C ARG A 13 -2.25 -22.18 -0.22
N LEU A 14 -3.28 -22.66 0.48
CA LEU A 14 -4.12 -21.84 1.35
C LEU A 14 -4.69 -22.67 2.50
N ASN A 15 -5.03 -22.00 3.58
CA ASN A 15 -5.71 -22.63 4.71
C ASN A 15 -7.11 -23.12 4.30
N LYS A 16 -7.52 -24.30 4.79
CA LYS A 16 -8.83 -24.92 4.47
C LYS A 16 -10.02 -24.02 4.82
N ASN A 17 -9.96 -23.33 5.96
CA ASN A 17 -11.01 -22.42 6.40
C ASN A 17 -11.12 -21.21 5.48
N VAL A 18 -9.98 -20.62 5.10
CA VAL A 18 -9.93 -19.50 4.14
C VAL A 18 -10.53 -19.92 2.80
N LYS A 19 -10.16 -21.10 2.29
CA LYS A 19 -10.73 -21.65 1.05
C LYS A 19 -12.25 -21.76 1.12
N SER A 20 -12.78 -22.34 2.20
CA SER A 20 -14.22 -22.54 2.36
C SER A 20 -14.98 -21.22 2.45
N LYS A 21 -14.46 -20.25 3.21
CA LYS A 21 -15.07 -18.92 3.32
C LYS A 21 -15.06 -18.18 1.98
N ALA A 22 -13.91 -18.13 1.30
CA ALA A 22 -13.79 -17.47 0.00
C ALA A 22 -14.73 -18.10 -1.05
N ALA A 23 -14.84 -19.43 -1.07
CA ALA A 23 -15.76 -20.12 -1.98
C ALA A 23 -17.23 -19.74 -1.70
N LYS A 24 -17.65 -19.68 -0.43
CA LYS A 24 -19.02 -19.25 -0.07
C LYS A 24 -19.32 -17.82 -0.51
N VAL A 25 -18.36 -16.91 -0.34
CA VAL A 25 -18.49 -15.51 -0.78
C VAL A 25 -18.65 -15.44 -2.31
N ALA A 26 -17.78 -16.14 -3.06
CA ALA A 26 -17.86 -16.18 -4.52
C ALA A 26 -19.19 -16.79 -4.99
N SER A 27 -19.63 -17.89 -4.39
CA SER A 27 -20.92 -18.51 -4.73
C SER A 27 -22.12 -17.61 -4.41
N GLY A 28 -22.05 -16.81 -3.33
CA GLY A 28 -23.05 -15.78 -3.04
C GLY A 28 -23.14 -14.69 -4.11
N MET A 29 -22.07 -14.50 -4.90
CA MET A 29 -22.03 -13.60 -6.06
C MET A 29 -22.36 -14.33 -7.39
N GLY A 30 -22.69 -15.62 -7.36
CA GLY A 30 -22.93 -16.43 -8.57
C GLY A 30 -21.66 -16.85 -9.32
N LEU A 31 -20.50 -16.81 -8.66
CA LEU A 31 -19.20 -17.14 -9.24
C LEU A 31 -18.61 -18.40 -8.58
N ASP A 32 -17.86 -19.18 -9.35
CA ASP A 32 -16.96 -20.16 -8.77
C ASP A 32 -15.65 -19.49 -8.28
N LEU A 33 -14.93 -20.18 -7.39
CA LEU A 33 -13.71 -19.64 -6.79
C LEU A 33 -12.60 -19.37 -7.83
N SER A 34 -12.51 -20.19 -8.90
CA SER A 34 -11.50 -19.99 -9.95
C SER A 34 -11.80 -18.77 -10.81
N THR A 35 -13.07 -18.52 -11.09
CA THR A 35 -13.53 -17.30 -11.76
C THR A 35 -13.18 -16.05 -10.94
N ALA A 36 -13.42 -16.08 -9.62
CA ALA A 36 -13.04 -14.98 -8.74
C ALA A 36 -11.51 -14.74 -8.71
N VAL A 37 -10.70 -15.80 -8.67
CA VAL A 37 -9.23 -15.70 -8.74
C VAL A 37 -8.78 -15.13 -10.09
N ASN A 38 -9.39 -15.56 -11.19
CA ASN A 38 -9.08 -15.02 -12.51
C ASN A 38 -9.40 -13.52 -12.61
N MET A 39 -10.55 -13.09 -12.07
CA MET A 39 -10.90 -11.66 -12.01
C MET A 39 -9.86 -10.86 -11.22
N PHE A 40 -9.43 -11.37 -10.06
CA PHE A 40 -8.36 -10.75 -9.28
C PHE A 40 -7.07 -10.59 -10.09
N LEU A 41 -6.63 -11.65 -10.79
CA LEU A 41 -5.41 -11.64 -11.61
C LEU A 41 -5.51 -10.66 -12.79
N VAL A 42 -6.68 -10.58 -13.43
CA VAL A 42 -6.96 -9.61 -14.50
C VAL A 42 -6.86 -8.18 -13.98
N GLU A 43 -7.42 -7.90 -12.81
CA GLU A 43 -7.44 -6.54 -12.25
C GLU A 43 -6.05 -6.04 -11.86
N ILE A 44 -5.24 -6.87 -11.19
CA ILE A 44 -3.85 -6.50 -10.85
C ILE A 44 -3.01 -6.31 -12.12
N SER A 45 -3.25 -7.11 -13.17
CA SER A 45 -2.53 -7.00 -14.44
C SER A 45 -2.90 -5.72 -15.20
N LYS A 46 -4.13 -5.22 -15.06
CA LYS A 46 -4.59 -4.00 -15.73
C LYS A 46 -4.15 -2.75 -14.99
N THR A 47 -4.20 -2.76 -13.67
CA THR A 47 -4.02 -1.56 -12.85
C THR A 47 -2.62 -1.41 -12.26
N ASN A 48 -1.83 -2.47 -12.24
CA ASN A 48 -0.56 -2.56 -11.51
C ASN A 48 -0.70 -2.21 -10.02
N LYS A 49 -1.87 -2.48 -9.43
CA LYS A 49 -2.21 -2.22 -8.03
C LYS A 49 -3.00 -3.38 -7.45
N LEU A 50 -2.99 -3.53 -6.13
CA LEU A 50 -3.89 -4.46 -5.46
C LEU A 50 -5.33 -3.93 -5.53
N PRO A 51 -6.33 -4.78 -5.83
CA PRO A 51 -7.74 -4.39 -5.93
C PRO A 51 -8.41 -4.26 -4.55
N PHE A 52 -7.62 -3.96 -3.53
CA PHE A 52 -8.05 -3.68 -2.17
C PHE A 52 -6.96 -2.86 -1.47
N THR A 53 -7.36 -2.05 -0.49
CA THR A 53 -6.43 -1.38 0.41
C THR A 53 -5.98 -2.39 1.48
N PRO A 54 -4.67 -2.66 1.64
CA PRO A 54 -4.20 -3.55 2.68
C PRO A 54 -4.62 -3.04 4.06
N THR A 55 -5.37 -3.85 4.82
CA THR A 55 -5.69 -3.59 6.23
C THR A 55 -4.54 -4.10 7.09
N GLY A 56 -3.35 -3.53 6.92
CA GLY A 56 -2.25 -3.71 7.86
C GLY A 56 -2.52 -2.95 9.16
N PRO A 57 -1.71 -3.16 10.22
CA PRO A 57 -1.68 -2.19 11.30
C PRO A 57 -1.44 -0.80 10.69
N GLU A 58 -2.24 0.18 11.11
CA GLU A 58 -1.96 1.58 10.77
C GLU A 58 -0.49 1.83 11.13
N PHE A 59 0.27 2.38 10.18
CA PHE A 59 1.58 2.88 10.53
C PHE A 59 1.37 3.89 11.66
N PRO A 60 2.17 3.86 12.74
CA PRO A 60 2.07 4.88 13.75
C PRO A 60 2.13 6.25 13.06
N ASP A 61 1.38 7.22 13.58
CA ASP A 61 1.32 8.61 13.09
C ASP A 61 2.65 9.37 13.32
N ILE A 62 3.80 8.72 13.12
CA ILE A 62 5.15 9.29 13.26
C ILE A 62 5.39 10.50 12.33
N TRP A 63 4.49 10.75 11.38
CA TRP A 63 4.58 11.85 10.41
C TRP A 63 3.41 12.83 10.48
N ASN A 64 2.49 12.68 11.44
CA ASN A 64 1.35 13.58 11.60
C ASN A 64 1.57 14.58 12.74
N ASP A 65 2.75 15.22 12.74
CA ASP A 65 3.04 16.31 13.67
C ASP A 65 1.98 17.41 13.50
N ASN A 66 1.47 17.93 14.60
CA ASN A 66 0.51 19.03 14.59
C ASN A 66 1.14 20.23 13.84
N PRO A 67 0.45 20.81 12.83
CA PRO A 67 0.96 21.97 12.10
C PRO A 67 1.38 23.12 13.00
N GLN A 68 0.75 23.27 14.17
CA GLN A 68 1.13 24.28 15.15
C GLN A 68 2.49 23.99 15.79
N ASP A 69 2.80 22.72 16.10
CA ASP A 69 4.07 22.32 16.70
C ASP A 69 5.21 22.53 15.70
N ILE A 70 4.97 22.26 14.41
CA ILE A 70 5.90 22.56 13.31
C ILE A 70 6.10 24.08 13.17
N ALA A 71 5.02 24.87 13.23
CA ALA A 71 5.08 26.32 13.13
C ALA A 71 5.84 26.95 14.30
N ASP A 72 5.60 26.47 15.52
CA ASP A 72 6.27 26.91 16.73
C ASP A 72 7.76 26.54 16.70
N PHE A 73 8.11 25.33 16.22
CA PHE A 73 9.50 24.93 15.99
C PHE A 73 10.19 25.84 14.97
N ASN A 74 9.58 26.04 13.79
CA ASN A 74 10.11 26.93 12.74
C ASN A 74 10.32 28.36 13.22
N LYS A 75 9.41 28.85 14.05
CA LYS A 75 9.54 30.16 14.70
C LYS A 75 10.69 30.17 15.71
N SER A 76 10.86 29.11 16.51
CA SER A 76 11.96 29.01 17.47
C SER A 76 13.33 29.00 16.79
N ILE A 77 13.53 28.17 15.76
CA ILE A 77 14.79 28.11 15.02
C ILE A 77 15.06 29.41 14.25
N GLY A 78 14.03 30.03 13.67
CA GLY A 78 14.14 31.31 12.96
C GLY A 78 14.38 32.52 13.87
N LEU A 79 13.99 32.45 15.15
CA LEU A 79 14.33 33.47 16.16
C LEU A 79 15.75 33.30 16.71
N THR A 80 16.29 32.09 16.64
CA THR A 80 17.65 31.79 17.12
C THR A 80 18.71 32.03 16.03
N ASP A 81 18.30 32.09 14.77
CA ASP A 81 19.13 32.55 13.66
C ASP A 81 19.17 34.10 13.66
N ASP A 82 20.21 34.66 14.26
CA ASP A 82 20.44 36.10 14.28
C ASP A 82 21.00 36.65 12.95
N GLY A 83 21.21 35.79 11.96
CA GLY A 83 21.74 36.13 10.63
C GLY A 83 23.19 36.65 10.64
N ARG A 84 23.85 36.75 11.80
CA ARG A 84 25.20 37.37 11.92
C ARG A 84 26.33 36.35 11.97
N ASN A 85 25.99 35.06 12.04
CA ASN A 85 26.95 33.98 12.17
C ASN A 85 27.07 33.10 10.92
N TYR A 86 26.62 33.58 9.75
CA TYR A 86 26.94 32.92 8.49
C TYR A 86 28.43 33.18 8.14
N GLY A 87 29.27 32.14 8.20
CA GLY A 87 30.65 32.17 7.68
C GLY A 87 31.75 32.59 8.66
N LYS A 88 31.50 32.56 9.98
CA LYS A 88 32.53 32.81 11.02
C LYS A 88 33.10 31.54 11.64
N GLU A 89 32.53 30.39 11.32
CA GLU A 89 32.93 29.06 11.83
C GLU A 89 34.34 28.59 11.40
N ASN A 90 35.02 29.27 10.46
CA ASN A 90 36.33 28.84 9.93
C ASN A 90 37.45 29.89 10.05
N THR A 91 37.41 30.79 11.04
CA THR A 91 38.53 31.70 11.33
C THR A 91 39.27 31.27 12.60
N ASN A 92 40.03 30.17 12.53
CA ASN A 92 41.16 29.94 13.42
C ASN A 92 42.19 29.01 12.77
#